data_AF-A0A9P6E113-F1
#
_entry.id   AF-A0A9P6E113-F1
#
_cell.length_a   1.000
_cell.length_b   1.000
_cell.length_c   1.000
_cell.angle_alpha   90.00
_cell.angle_beta   90.00
_cell.angle_gamma   90.00
#
_symmetry.space_group_name_H-M   'P 1'
#
loop_
_entity.id
_entity.type
_entity.pdbx_description
1 polymer ?
#
loop_
_entity_poly.entity_id
_entity_poly.type
_entity_poly.pdbx_seq_one_letter_code
_entity_poly.pdbx_strand_id
1 'polypeptide(L)'
;LETVYCSKGLGTRMAELRKLYGMHKSGDQPMRTWITSIQHQIRVLKDLGSTLRDDEVILTLTGGLDTHYNFLIVALDSVPDEICTIDYVIERLVNEET
;
A
#
# COMPACT_ATOMS: atom_id res chain seq x y z
N LEU A 1 -23.76 -33.28 -2.49
CA LEU A 1 -22.55 -32.51 -2.84
C LEU A 1 -22.98 -31.06 -3.01
N GLU A 2 -22.93 -30.28 -1.93
CA GLU A 2 -23.19 -28.84 -1.99
C GLU A 2 -21.96 -28.16 -2.57
N THR A 3 -22.03 -27.73 -3.82
CA THR A 3 -21.07 -26.81 -4.41
C THR A 3 -21.32 -25.44 -3.80
N VAL A 4 -20.54 -25.12 -2.76
CA VAL A 4 -20.44 -23.76 -2.21
C VAL A 4 -19.87 -22.86 -3.31
N TYR A 5 -20.75 -22.22 -4.07
CA TYR A 5 -20.35 -21.18 -5.00
C TYR A 5 -19.75 -20.05 -4.17
N CYS A 6 -18.45 -19.84 -4.33
CA CYS A 6 -17.76 -18.69 -3.77
C CYS A 6 -18.52 -17.42 -4.16
N SER A 7 -18.77 -16.53 -3.19
CA SER A 7 -19.52 -15.29 -3.40
C SER A 7 -19.01 -14.55 -4.65
N LYS A 8 -19.93 -14.06 -5.50
CA LYS A 8 -19.59 -13.21 -6.65
C LYS A 8 -18.63 -12.10 -6.17
N GLY A 9 -17.43 -12.07 -6.75
CA GLY A 9 -16.41 -11.06 -6.46
C GLY A 9 -15.24 -11.48 -5.57
N LEU A 10 -15.25 -12.66 -4.92
CA LEU A 10 -14.08 -13.08 -4.12
C LEU A 10 -12.83 -13.23 -5.01
N GLY A 11 -12.96 -13.93 -6.14
CA GLY A 11 -11.83 -14.13 -7.06
C GLY A 11 -11.24 -12.81 -7.58
N THR A 12 -12.10 -11.85 -7.95
CA THR A 12 -11.69 -10.51 -8.37
C THR A 12 -10.97 -9.78 -7.24
N ARG A 13 -11.54 -9.77 -6.03
CA ARG A 13 -10.91 -9.16 -4.85
C ARG A 13 -9.53 -9.76 -4.58
N MET A 14 -9.40 -11.08 -4.63
CA MET A 14 -8.12 -11.76 -4.43
C MET A 14 -7.10 -11.41 -5.51
N ALA A 15 -7.53 -11.27 -6.77
CA ALA A 15 -6.65 -10.84 -7.86
C ALA A 15 -6.14 -9.40 -7.63
N GLU A 16 -7.02 -8.48 -7.23
CA GLU A 16 -6.64 -7.08 -6.97
C GLU A 16 -5.76 -6.92 -5.72
N LEU A 17 -5.99 -7.72 -4.66
CA LEU A 17 -5.10 -7.76 -3.49
C LEU A 17 -3.72 -8.32 -3.87
N ARG A 18 -3.69 -9.41 -4.65
CA ARG A 18 -2.42 -9.98 -5.14
C ARG A 18 -1.65 -8.97 -5.99
N LYS A 19 -2.36 -8.20 -6.82
CA LYS A 19 -1.77 -7.12 -7.59
C LYS A 19 -1.18 -6.07 -6.65
N LEU A 20 -1.95 -5.55 -5.70
CA LEU A 20 -1.51 -4.52 -4.75
C LEU A 20 -0.24 -4.95 -3.98
N TYR A 21 -0.27 -6.11 -3.33
CA TYR A 21 0.88 -6.59 -2.54
C TYR A 21 2.08 -7.04 -3.40
N GLY A 22 1.89 -7.19 -4.72
CA GLY A 22 2.96 -7.49 -5.66
C GLY A 22 3.55 -6.26 -6.35
N MET A 23 3.02 -5.06 -6.11
CA MET A 23 3.54 -3.83 -6.71
C MET A 23 4.91 -3.51 -6.15
N HIS A 24 5.82 -3.06 -7.02
CA HIS A 24 7.15 -2.58 -6.66
C HIS A 24 7.42 -1.27 -7.39
N LYS A 25 8.09 -0.34 -6.71
CA LYS A 25 8.54 0.92 -7.31
C LYS A 25 9.70 0.64 -8.26
N SER A 26 9.62 1.10 -9.50
CA SER A 26 10.78 1.05 -10.40
C SER A 26 11.87 2.03 -9.95
N GLY A 27 13.14 1.70 -10.21
CA GLY A 27 14.28 2.54 -9.79
C GLY A 27 14.23 3.97 -10.35
N ASP A 28 13.68 4.14 -11.55
CA ASP A 28 13.51 5.42 -12.25
C ASP A 28 12.13 6.09 -12.02
N GLN A 29 11.20 5.41 -11.35
CA GLN A 29 9.87 5.93 -11.08
C GLN A 29 9.95 6.97 -9.95
N PRO A 30 9.42 8.20 -10.13
CA PRO A 30 9.31 9.15 -9.02
C PRO A 30 8.39 8.64 -7.90
N MET A 31 8.71 8.97 -6.65
CA MET A 31 8.01 8.54 -5.44
C MET A 31 6.56 9.01 -5.46
N ARG A 32 6.31 10.22 -5.95
CA ARG A 32 4.95 10.74 -6.15
C ARG A 32 4.13 9.88 -7.14
N THR A 33 4.77 9.37 -8.18
CA THR A 33 4.15 8.47 -9.16
C THR A 33 3.89 7.10 -8.54
N TRP A 34 4.82 6.60 -7.71
CA TRP A 34 4.63 5.38 -6.92
C TRP A 34 3.42 5.49 -5.98
N ILE A 35 3.36 6.54 -5.17
CA ILE A 35 2.25 6.83 -4.26
C ILE A 35 0.92 6.88 -5.02
N THR A 36 0.89 7.57 -6.16
CA THR A 36 -0.31 7.65 -7.01
C THR A 36 -0.76 6.28 -7.50
N SER A 37 0.20 5.40 -7.84
CA SER A 37 -0.08 4.04 -8.31
C SER A 37 -0.70 3.18 -7.21
N ILE A 38 -0.17 3.26 -5.99
CA ILE A 38 -0.72 2.58 -4.81
C ILE A 38 -2.12 3.11 -4.48
N GLN A 39 -2.31 4.43 -4.42
CA GLN A 39 -3.61 5.04 -4.16
C GLN A 39 -4.66 4.64 -5.22
N HIS A 40 -4.27 4.55 -6.49
CA HIS A 40 -5.16 4.08 -7.54
C HIS A 40 -5.61 2.63 -7.29
N GLN A 41 -4.67 1.74 -6.96
CA GLN A 41 -4.98 0.34 -6.69
C GLN A 41 -5.85 0.15 -5.43
N ILE A 42 -5.62 0.96 -4.38
CA ILE A 42 -6.48 0.98 -3.18
C ILE A 42 -7.90 1.44 -3.51
N ARG A 43 -8.07 2.44 -4.39
CA ARG A 43 -9.39 2.87 -4.85
C ARG A 43 -10.14 1.76 -5.58
N VAL A 44 -9.45 1.01 -6.46
CA VAL A 44 -10.04 -0.17 -7.13
C VAL A 44 -10.56 -1.19 -6.12
N LEU A 45 -9.80 -1.48 -5.07
CA LEU A 45 -10.25 -2.37 -3.99
C LEU A 45 -11.44 -1.81 -3.21
N LYS A 46 -11.46 -0.49 -2.99
CA LYS A 46 -12.55 0.22 -2.31
C LYS A 46 -13.86 0.15 -3.10
N ASP A 47 -13.79 0.32 -4.42
CA ASP A 47 -14.94 0.19 -5.32
C ASP A 47 -15.49 -1.25 -5.36
N LEU A 48 -14.67 -2.25 -5.03
CA LEU A 48 -15.07 -3.65 -4.84
C LEU A 48 -15.59 -3.95 -3.42
N GLY A 49 -15.76 -2.94 -2.57
CA GLY A 49 -16.24 -3.07 -1.19
C GLY A 49 -15.17 -3.55 -0.20
N SER A 50 -13.89 -3.49 -0.57
CA SER A 50 -12.78 -3.82 0.34
C SER A 50 -12.24 -2.55 0.99
N THR A 51 -12.07 -2.57 2.30
CA THR A 51 -11.37 -1.49 3.02
C THR A 51 -10.07 -2.05 3.57
N LEU A 52 -8.97 -1.33 3.37
CA LEU A 52 -7.69 -1.61 3.99
C LEU A 52 -7.56 -0.74 5.24
N ARG A 53 -6.96 -1.31 6.28
CA ARG A 53 -6.53 -0.57 7.46
C ARG A 53 -5.31 0.30 7.13
N ASP A 54 -5.06 1.32 7.95
CA ASP A 54 -3.96 2.24 7.72
C ASP A 54 -2.59 1.55 7.76
N ASP A 55 -2.41 0.54 8.63
CA ASP A 55 -1.20 -0.27 8.68
C ASP A 55 -0.98 -1.09 7.38
N GLU A 56 -2.06 -1.59 6.78
CA GLU A 56 -2.00 -2.26 5.47
C GLU A 56 -1.64 -1.28 4.35
N VAL A 57 -2.16 -0.05 4.39
CA VAL A 57 -1.80 1.00 3.43
C VAL A 57 -0.32 1.36 3.57
N ILE A 58 0.16 1.60 4.80
CA ILE A 58 1.57 1.90 5.09
C ILE A 58 2.47 0.75 4.64
N LEU A 59 2.06 -0.50 4.88
CA LEU A 59 2.77 -1.69 4.40
C LEU A 59 2.85 -1.72 2.88
N THR A 60 1.79 -1.37 2.15
CA THR A 60 1.83 -1.35 0.67
C THR A 60 2.67 -0.21 0.11
N LEU A 61 2.72 0.94 0.78
CA LEU A 61 3.56 2.06 0.40
C LEU A 61 5.05 1.75 0.58
N THR A 62 5.41 1.06 1.66
CA THR A 62 6.81 0.78 2.05
C THR A 62 7.34 -0.56 1.53
N GLY A 63 6.50 -1.59 1.47
CA GLY A 63 6.89 -2.95 1.10
C GLY A 63 7.25 -3.14 -0.38
N GLY A 64 6.82 -2.22 -1.25
CA GLY A 64 7.21 -2.19 -2.66
C GLY A 64 8.48 -1.39 -2.96
N LEU A 65 9.14 -0.85 -1.93
CA LEU A 65 10.35 -0.03 -2.08
C LEU A 65 11.61 -0.88 -1.97
N ASP A 66 12.72 -0.36 -2.51
CA ASP A 66 14.02 -0.99 -2.32
C ASP A 66 14.49 -0.86 -0.86
N THR A 67 15.37 -1.77 -0.46
CA THR A 67 15.96 -1.90 0.88
C THR A 67 16.61 -0.62 1.41
N HIS A 68 16.99 0.32 0.54
CA HIS A 68 17.46 1.64 0.94
C HIS A 68 16.42 2.40 1.77
N TYR A 69 15.11 2.13 1.61
CA TYR A 69 14.04 2.76 2.40
C TYR A 69 13.73 2.05 3.73
N ASN A 70 14.40 0.95 4.06
CA ASN A 70 14.12 0.18 5.29
C ASN A 70 14.29 1.01 6.57
N PHE A 71 15.15 2.04 6.56
CA PHE A 71 15.32 2.93 7.70
C PHE A 71 14.03 3.69 8.04
N LEU A 72 13.17 3.95 7.06
CA LEU A 72 11.90 4.64 7.31
C LEU A 72 10.97 3.81 8.15
N ILE A 73 10.92 2.49 7.93
CA ILE A 73 10.08 1.58 8.73
C ILE A 73 10.52 1.63 10.20
N VAL A 74 11.82 1.55 10.45
CA VAL A 74 12.38 1.66 11.82
C VAL A 74 12.12 3.04 12.42
N ALA A 75 12.18 4.10 11.62
CA ALA A 75 11.93 5.45 12.10
C ALA A 75 10.47 5.67 12.55
N LEU A 76 9.50 4.89 12.04
CA LEU A 76 8.10 4.97 12.45
C LEU A 76 7.91 4.60 13.94
N ASP A 77 8.74 3.74 14.50
CA ASP A 77 8.67 3.36 15.93
C ASP A 77 8.92 4.55 16.88
N SER A 78 9.52 5.63 16.36
CA SER A 78 9.79 6.85 17.13
C SER A 78 8.74 7.95 16.92
N VAL A 79 7.72 7.70 16.10
CA VAL A 79 6.68 8.67 15.74
C VAL A 79 5.49 8.47 16.66
N PRO A 80 5.05 9.50 17.43
CA PRO A 80 3.85 9.42 18.24
C PRO A 80 2.61 9.03 17.40
N ASP A 81 1.73 8.21 17.98
CA ASP A 81 0.53 7.69 17.31
C ASP A 81 -0.37 8.81 16.78
N GLU A 82 -0.40 9.97 17.44
CA GLU A 82 -1.23 11.11 17.05
C GLU A 82 -0.78 11.75 15.72
N ILE A 83 0.47 11.53 15.32
CA ILE A 83 1.05 12.07 14.09
C ILE A 83 1.42 10.98 13.06
N CYS A 84 1.47 9.70 13.48
CA CYS A 84 1.78 8.55 12.63
C CYS A 84 0.62 8.21 11.68
N THR A 85 0.37 9.09 10.72
CA THR A 85 -0.71 8.99 9.73
C THR A 85 -0.15 8.56 8.36
N ILE A 86 -1.04 8.10 7.47
CA ILE A 86 -0.67 7.81 6.07
C ILE A 86 -0.05 9.05 5.39
N ASP A 87 -0.59 10.25 5.65
CA ASP A 87 -0.09 11.49 5.06
C ASP A 87 1.34 11.82 5.55
N TYR A 88 1.62 11.59 6.84
CA TYR A 88 2.98 11.72 7.38
C TYR A 88 3.96 10.78 6.67
N VAL A 89 3.58 9.51 6.48
CA VAL A 89 4.42 8.53 5.77
C VAL A 89 4.65 8.96 4.31
N ILE A 90 3.60 9.43 3.63
CA ILE A 90 3.70 9.94 2.26
C ILE A 90 4.67 11.13 2.17
N GLU A 91 4.56 12.10 3.07
CA GLU A 91 5.45 13.25 3.11
C GLU A 91 6.91 12.82 3.34
N ARG A 92 7.12 11.90 4.30
CA ARG A 92 8.45 11.38 4.61
C ARG A 92 9.07 10.67 3.41
N LEU A 93 8.30 9.84 2.71
CA LEU A 93 8.76 9.13 1.51
C LEU A 93 9.20 10.08 0.41
N VAL A 94 8.43 11.15 0.17
CA VAL A 94 8.78 12.16 -0.85
C VAL A 94 10.03 12.93 -0.46
N ASN A 95 10.20 13.24 0.82
CA ASN A 95 11.37 13.99 1.31
C ASN A 95 12.68 13.18 1.24
N GLU A 96 12.62 11.85 1.20
CA GLU A 96 13.80 10.98 1.12
C GLU A 96 14.23 10.64 -0.32
N GLU A 97 13.45 11.02 -1.34
CA GLU A 97 13.79 10.77 -2.76
C GLU A 97 14.92 11.69 -3.29
N THR A 98 15.46 12.59 -2.45
CA THR A 98 16.54 13.54 -2.79
C THR A 98 17.83 12.95 -3.33
#